data_AF-A0A3B7LUH0-F1
#
_entry.id   AF-A0A3B7LUH0-F1
#
_cell.length_a   1.000
_cell.length_b   1.000
_cell.length_c   1.000
_cell.angle_alpha   90.00
_cell.angle_beta   90.00
_cell.angle_gamma   90.00
#
_symmetry.space_group_name_H-M   'P 1'
#
loop_
_entity.id
_entity.type
_entity.pdbx_description
1 polymer ?
#
loop_
_entity_poly.entity_id
_entity_poly.type
_entity_poly.pdbx_seq_one_letter_code
_entity_poly.pdbx_strand_id
1 'polypeptide(L)'
;MIGIRKNKKMKNTVKFKKATKTFDANLSGFIEAVSFQESTSDLSLSLNHPINIRAAGIINKLGYMGLFQFGEEALYDLGYYLGDRGISYEDIKGEGKETPIYKSWKSQFDSNNWVGKWSGKRGVKSKNDFLNSPQIQYEVIKEWIAKLCNQLRNMYMNEFFGRTIQGVEITESGAIAGMHLVGHGGLGAFLGISKYKNAKQTDGNGVHVKEYIKMFNGFNLEICCPRKINISLIDKYDNPLINNEVFIVSKYSGKHVTGETKVKVKSDENGNLPVIVRHPDTEIKIVADGKESNTIIQKAKEIQNATLKDFEISKIPATLGKDSAPQPRPQPTKTPQEVRVEQSSSENDKKNIADEKKDVIFNIQIVEGDTGKPISNMGFFLTYKENIKKHTADGNGVKQNIRAEIGQDIEITVSGDGRKQKIHHFKVEESLNNQTLKVKLPVHSFQLFVKKDGKVVPNTTTTVFYRTRKIIKKTNNSGVINLKMLVGFVYGFGVGQKELARARVVKVKSSIIFNVNSGFVKESKQLDLQKKTTIPPQNNTSQSKVPPQNPTEAKKEVPELSQQNTHTETGGRPLTTVSNQAPATSDTTRYHIYSDGKIKREGRVKLEVRHKPPN
;
A
#
# COMPACT_ATOMS: atom_id res chain seq x y z
N MET A 1 -26.63 -19.48 -33.04
CA MET A 1 -25.25 -19.06 -33.36
C MET A 1 -24.58 -18.57 -32.09
N ILE A 2 -23.42 -19.12 -31.71
CA ILE A 2 -22.61 -18.59 -30.60
C ILE A 2 -21.69 -17.52 -31.18
N GLY A 3 -22.02 -16.25 -30.97
CA GLY A 3 -21.20 -15.13 -31.45
C GLY A 3 -19.86 -15.07 -30.70
N ILE A 4 -18.75 -15.31 -31.39
CA ILE A 4 -17.41 -15.16 -30.83
C ILE A 4 -17.19 -13.68 -30.50
N ARG A 5 -17.35 -13.30 -29.24
CA ARG A 5 -16.91 -11.99 -28.72
C ARG A 5 -15.39 -11.92 -28.87
N LYS A 6 -14.91 -11.22 -29.90
CA LYS A 6 -13.49 -10.83 -29.99
C LYS A 6 -13.16 -10.00 -28.75
N ASN A 7 -12.24 -10.46 -27.91
CA ASN A 7 -11.75 -9.71 -26.75
C ASN A 7 -11.25 -8.33 -27.21
N LYS A 8 -11.99 -7.29 -26.86
CA LYS A 8 -11.72 -5.93 -27.34
C LYS A 8 -10.65 -5.32 -26.44
N LYS A 9 -9.48 -5.02 -27.03
CA LYS A 9 -8.34 -4.50 -26.29
C LYS A 9 -8.69 -3.19 -25.58
N MET A 10 -8.18 -3.03 -24.36
CA MET A 10 -8.25 -1.79 -23.58
C MET A 10 -7.71 -0.60 -24.39
N LYS A 11 -8.37 0.55 -24.25
CA LYS A 11 -8.10 1.77 -25.02
C LYS A 11 -7.80 2.96 -24.11
N ASN A 12 -6.83 3.78 -24.49
CA ASN A 12 -6.50 5.05 -23.84
C ASN A 12 -6.89 6.22 -24.74
N THR A 13 -7.61 7.21 -24.18
CA THR A 13 -8.00 8.42 -24.92
C THR A 13 -7.13 9.60 -24.49
N VAL A 14 -6.38 10.16 -25.43
CA VAL A 14 -5.39 11.22 -25.19
C VAL A 14 -5.90 12.53 -25.79
N LYS A 15 -5.78 13.62 -25.02
CA LYS A 15 -6.17 14.98 -25.41
C LYS A 15 -4.93 15.80 -25.76
N PHE A 16 -4.76 16.06 -27.05
CA PHE A 16 -3.70 16.90 -27.61
C PHE A 16 -4.20 18.34 -27.81
N LYS A 17 -3.28 19.27 -28.08
CA LYS A 17 -3.60 20.71 -28.25
C LYS A 17 -4.65 21.03 -29.34
N LYS A 18 -4.82 20.16 -30.34
CA LYS A 18 -5.75 20.34 -31.47
C LYS A 18 -6.68 19.15 -31.75
N ALA A 19 -6.59 18.06 -30.97
CA ALA A 19 -7.30 16.81 -31.25
C ALA A 19 -7.52 15.97 -29.99
N THR A 20 -8.49 15.06 -30.03
CA THR A 20 -8.60 13.96 -29.08
C THR A 20 -8.64 12.66 -29.88
N LYS A 21 -7.72 11.72 -29.61
CA LYS A 21 -7.65 10.40 -30.27
C LYS A 21 -7.66 9.28 -29.24
N THR A 22 -8.00 8.07 -29.67
CA THR A 22 -8.11 6.89 -28.82
C THR A 22 -7.27 5.73 -29.37
N PHE A 23 -6.28 5.30 -28.59
CA PHE A 23 -5.23 4.36 -28.96
C PHE A 23 -5.37 3.03 -28.21
N ASP A 24 -4.73 1.96 -28.69
CA ASP A 24 -4.54 0.75 -27.87
C ASP A 24 -3.75 1.11 -26.59
N ALA A 25 -4.13 0.57 -25.43
CA ALA A 25 -3.42 0.80 -24.15
C ALA A 25 -2.11 -0.01 -24.02
N ASN A 26 -1.37 -0.20 -25.12
CA ASN A 26 -0.13 -0.99 -25.22
C ASN A 26 1.02 -0.15 -25.80
N LEU A 27 2.19 -0.78 -25.99
CA LEU A 27 3.39 -0.14 -26.54
C LEU A 27 3.14 0.51 -27.92
N SER A 28 2.37 -0.14 -28.80
CA SER A 28 2.11 0.38 -30.15
C SER A 28 1.27 1.66 -30.09
N GLY A 29 0.22 1.68 -29.27
CA GLY A 29 -0.62 2.87 -29.08
C GLY A 29 0.07 4.00 -28.31
N PHE A 30 1.03 3.67 -27.42
CA PHE A 30 1.91 4.67 -26.81
C PHE A 30 2.81 5.33 -27.86
N ILE A 31 3.46 4.53 -28.70
CA ILE A 31 4.32 5.02 -29.79
C ILE A 31 3.51 5.89 -30.77
N GLU A 32 2.32 5.44 -31.20
CA GLU A 32 1.41 6.22 -32.05
C GLU A 32 1.01 7.56 -31.39
N ALA A 33 0.64 7.55 -30.11
CA ALA A 33 0.22 8.75 -29.38
C ALA A 33 1.37 9.76 -29.20
N VAL A 34 2.58 9.30 -28.90
CA VAL A 34 3.78 10.15 -28.81
C VAL A 34 4.13 10.71 -30.18
N SER A 35 4.10 9.89 -31.24
CA SER A 35 4.39 10.34 -32.60
C SER A 35 3.41 11.40 -33.10
N PHE A 36 2.12 11.25 -32.78
CA PHE A 36 1.10 12.26 -33.07
C PHE A 36 1.34 13.58 -32.31
N GLN A 37 1.81 13.54 -31.07
CA GLN A 37 2.16 14.74 -30.28
C GLN A 37 3.40 15.45 -30.84
N GLU A 38 4.40 14.69 -31.28
CA GLU A 38 5.70 15.23 -31.71
C GLU A 38 5.71 15.70 -33.17
N SER A 39 5.05 14.97 -34.08
CA SER A 39 5.12 15.21 -35.54
C SER A 39 3.76 15.28 -36.25
N THR A 40 2.65 15.08 -35.54
CA THR A 40 1.29 14.95 -36.11
C THR A 40 1.10 13.81 -37.13
N SER A 41 2.00 12.83 -37.14
CA SER A 41 1.89 11.57 -37.88
C SER A 41 0.62 10.78 -37.56
N ASP A 42 0.22 9.84 -38.42
CA ASP A 42 -0.87 8.90 -38.14
C ASP A 42 -0.40 7.44 -38.31
N LEU A 43 0.18 6.87 -37.24
CA LEU A 43 0.73 5.50 -37.28
C LEU A 43 -0.34 4.40 -37.19
N SER A 44 -1.63 4.75 -37.22
CA SER A 44 -2.71 3.81 -37.57
C SER A 44 -2.68 3.44 -39.06
N LEU A 45 -2.04 4.28 -39.89
CA LEU A 45 -1.73 4.04 -41.30
C LEU A 45 -0.32 3.48 -41.44
N SER A 46 -0.03 2.89 -42.62
CA SER A 46 1.32 2.39 -42.94
C SER A 46 2.41 3.44 -42.70
N LEU A 47 3.59 3.01 -42.24
CA LEU A 47 4.77 3.89 -42.09
C LEU A 47 5.20 4.52 -43.42
N ASN A 48 4.89 3.88 -44.55
CA ASN A 48 5.11 4.39 -45.91
C ASN A 48 3.91 5.22 -46.46
N HIS A 49 2.90 5.52 -45.63
CA HIS A 49 1.82 6.42 -46.04
C HIS A 49 2.35 7.87 -46.17
N PRO A 50 1.92 8.68 -47.15
CA PRO A 50 2.47 10.03 -47.37
C PRO A 50 2.45 10.96 -46.15
N ILE A 51 1.47 10.82 -45.25
CA ILE A 51 1.43 11.56 -43.97
C ILE A 51 2.64 11.20 -43.09
N ASN A 52 2.97 9.91 -43.00
CA ASN A 52 4.03 9.39 -42.13
C ASN A 52 5.42 9.60 -42.73
N ILE A 53 5.55 9.50 -44.06
CA ILE A 53 6.77 9.93 -44.78
C ILE A 53 7.01 11.42 -44.54
N ARG A 54 5.97 12.27 -44.71
CA ARG A 54 6.10 13.72 -44.48
C ARG A 54 6.49 14.04 -43.04
N ALA A 55 5.87 13.37 -42.06
CA ALA A 55 6.17 13.55 -40.64
C ALA A 55 7.58 13.06 -40.25
N ALA A 56 8.06 11.95 -40.84
CA ALA A 56 9.42 11.45 -40.68
C ALA A 56 10.49 12.40 -41.23
N GLY A 57 10.13 13.26 -42.20
CA GLY A 57 10.97 14.33 -42.74
C GLY A 57 10.95 15.65 -41.97
N ILE A 58 10.13 15.82 -40.92
CA ILE A 58 10.03 17.09 -40.18
C ILE A 58 11.24 17.30 -39.27
N ILE A 59 11.84 18.49 -39.36
CA ILE A 59 12.79 19.03 -38.37
C ILE A 59 12.14 20.29 -37.78
N ASN A 60 12.13 20.43 -36.45
CA ASN A 60 11.62 21.65 -35.82
C ASN A 60 12.70 22.75 -35.67
N LYS A 61 12.29 23.93 -35.18
CA LYS A 61 13.16 25.12 -35.03
C LYS A 61 14.34 24.95 -34.06
N LEU A 62 14.33 23.90 -33.24
CA LEU A 62 15.40 23.53 -32.29
C LEU A 62 16.18 22.29 -32.77
N GLY A 63 16.06 21.94 -34.06
CA GLY A 63 16.83 20.90 -34.75
C GLY A 63 16.40 19.45 -34.48
N TYR A 64 15.48 19.20 -33.55
CA TYR A 64 14.92 17.87 -33.30
C TYR A 64 14.14 17.37 -34.52
N MET A 65 14.19 16.05 -34.80
CA MET A 65 13.75 15.52 -36.10
C MET A 65 12.98 14.20 -36.10
N GLY A 66 12.15 14.04 -37.13
CA GLY A 66 11.39 12.84 -37.45
C GLY A 66 10.09 12.65 -36.67
N LEU A 67 9.50 11.47 -36.83
CA LEU A 67 8.24 11.02 -36.23
C LEU A 67 8.14 11.25 -34.71
N PHE A 68 9.29 11.22 -34.04
CA PHE A 68 9.44 11.32 -32.58
C PHE A 68 10.33 12.48 -32.15
N GLN A 69 10.67 13.42 -33.06
CA GLN A 69 11.50 14.60 -32.77
C GLN A 69 12.75 14.26 -31.93
N PHE A 70 13.58 13.34 -32.43
CA PHE A 70 14.84 12.96 -31.79
C PHE A 70 15.86 14.11 -31.82
N GLY A 71 16.66 14.24 -30.76
CA GLY A 71 17.84 15.09 -30.70
C GLY A 71 19.15 14.29 -30.74
N GLU A 72 20.28 14.99 -30.94
CA GLU A 72 21.60 14.38 -31.17
C GLU A 72 22.04 13.47 -30.02
N GLU A 73 21.89 13.92 -28.78
CA GLU A 73 22.25 13.14 -27.58
C GLU A 73 21.46 11.81 -27.53
N ALA A 74 20.19 11.79 -27.94
CA ALA A 74 19.37 10.57 -27.92
C ALA A 74 19.80 9.56 -29.00
N LEU A 75 20.14 10.03 -30.21
CA LEU A 75 20.66 9.13 -31.27
C LEU A 75 22.11 8.71 -31.01
N TYR A 76 22.90 9.51 -30.30
CA TYR A 76 24.23 9.14 -29.80
C TYR A 76 24.15 8.10 -28.69
N ASP A 77 23.26 8.28 -27.71
CA ASP A 77 23.04 7.35 -26.59
C ASP A 77 22.44 5.99 -27.06
N LEU A 78 22.02 5.91 -28.33
CA LEU A 78 21.62 4.69 -29.05
C LEU A 78 22.63 4.22 -30.12
N GLY A 79 23.75 4.91 -30.31
CA GLY A 79 24.82 4.52 -31.26
C GLY A 79 24.46 4.65 -32.73
N TYR A 80 23.56 5.57 -33.12
CA TYR A 80 23.31 5.97 -34.51
C TYR A 80 24.12 7.22 -34.90
N TYR A 81 24.25 8.17 -33.98
CA TYR A 81 25.07 9.37 -34.11
C TYR A 81 26.39 9.20 -33.32
N LEU A 82 27.44 9.89 -33.74
CA LEU A 82 28.76 9.87 -33.09
C LEU A 82 29.18 11.26 -32.56
N GLY A 83 28.30 12.26 -32.68
CA GLY A 83 28.54 13.63 -32.21
C GLY A 83 29.29 14.51 -33.21
N ASP A 84 29.19 15.82 -33.03
CA ASP A 84 29.82 16.84 -33.89
C ASP A 84 31.36 16.77 -33.86
N ARG A 85 31.92 16.37 -32.72
CA ARG A 85 33.38 16.32 -32.49
C ARG A 85 33.93 14.90 -32.54
N GLY A 86 33.07 13.88 -32.65
CA GLY A 86 33.46 12.47 -32.64
C GLY A 86 33.99 11.97 -31.29
N ILE A 87 33.78 12.71 -30.20
CA ILE A 87 34.25 12.32 -28.86
C ILE A 87 33.29 11.26 -28.33
N SER A 88 33.83 10.09 -27.98
CA SER A 88 33.08 8.91 -27.54
C SER A 88 32.86 8.85 -26.02
N TYR A 89 32.18 7.81 -25.53
CA TYR A 89 32.08 7.53 -24.09
C TYR A 89 33.39 6.98 -23.52
N GLU A 90 34.18 6.30 -24.36
CA GLU A 90 35.48 5.74 -24.05
C GLU A 90 36.51 6.86 -23.81
N ASP A 91 36.47 7.94 -24.60
CA ASP A 91 37.37 9.10 -24.46
C ASP A 91 37.16 9.87 -23.15
N ILE A 92 35.94 9.86 -22.60
CA ILE A 92 35.62 10.49 -21.30
C ILE A 92 35.57 9.48 -20.13
N LYS A 93 36.08 8.27 -20.31
CA LYS A 93 35.91 7.17 -19.35
C LYS A 93 36.84 7.33 -18.13
N GLY A 94 36.29 7.94 -17.08
CA GLY A 94 37.01 8.26 -15.84
C GLY A 94 37.18 9.77 -15.64
N GLU A 95 36.84 10.57 -16.65
CA GLU A 95 36.95 12.02 -16.62
C GLU A 95 35.96 12.68 -15.65
N GLY A 96 36.42 13.73 -14.98
CA GLY A 96 35.58 14.57 -14.13
C GLY A 96 34.66 15.47 -14.97
N LYS A 97 33.46 15.76 -14.48
CA LYS A 97 32.49 16.61 -15.21
C LYS A 97 32.98 18.03 -15.52
N GLU A 98 33.99 18.48 -14.79
CA GLU A 98 34.59 19.81 -14.96
C GLU A 98 35.72 19.86 -16.00
N THR A 99 36.20 18.71 -16.50
CA THR A 99 37.35 18.69 -17.42
C THR A 99 36.99 19.22 -18.82
N PRO A 100 37.95 19.80 -19.57
CA PRO A 100 37.69 20.33 -20.90
C PRO A 100 37.16 19.29 -21.88
N ILE A 101 37.59 18.03 -21.77
CA ILE A 101 37.13 16.95 -22.66
C ILE A 101 35.69 16.53 -22.34
N TYR A 102 35.29 16.42 -21.06
CA TYR A 102 33.89 16.17 -20.70
C TYR A 102 32.96 17.31 -21.16
N LYS A 103 33.40 18.56 -21.01
CA LYS A 103 32.66 19.75 -21.48
C LYS A 103 32.56 19.81 -23.01
N SER A 104 33.62 19.42 -23.72
CA SER A 104 33.64 19.32 -25.19
C SER A 104 32.79 18.16 -25.71
N TRP A 105 32.77 17.03 -24.99
CA TRP A 105 31.89 15.89 -25.25
C TRP A 105 30.43 16.28 -25.05
N LYS A 106 30.07 16.89 -23.92
CA LYS A 106 28.67 17.20 -23.61
C LYS A 106 28.08 18.25 -24.57
N SER A 107 28.87 19.26 -24.93
CA SER A 107 28.43 20.34 -25.82
C SER A 107 28.44 19.99 -27.31
N GLN A 108 28.82 18.78 -27.71
CA GLN A 108 28.72 18.32 -29.11
C GLN A 108 27.29 17.91 -29.51
N PHE A 109 26.31 18.14 -28.62
CA PHE A 109 24.89 17.80 -28.78
C PHE A 109 23.95 18.97 -28.46
N ASP A 110 24.48 20.17 -28.17
CA ASP A 110 23.70 21.30 -27.63
C ASP A 110 22.83 22.01 -28.69
N SER A 111 22.93 21.64 -29.97
CA SER A 111 22.35 22.41 -31.08
C SER A 111 21.48 21.64 -32.08
N ASN A 112 21.49 20.29 -32.10
CA ASN A 112 20.72 19.48 -33.05
C ASN A 112 20.90 19.91 -34.52
N ASN A 113 22.14 20.22 -34.89
CA ASN A 113 22.50 20.70 -36.22
C ASN A 113 22.67 19.52 -37.23
N TRP A 114 23.10 18.37 -36.73
CA TRP A 114 23.41 17.12 -37.44
C TRP A 114 24.58 17.18 -38.45
N VAL A 115 25.61 18.00 -38.18
CA VAL A 115 26.84 18.10 -39.01
C VAL A 115 27.90 17.05 -38.64
N GLY A 116 27.76 16.40 -37.49
CA GLY A 116 28.64 15.35 -36.98
C GLY A 116 28.53 14.01 -37.69
N LYS A 117 29.31 13.05 -37.18
CA LYS A 117 29.47 11.73 -37.81
C LYS A 117 28.32 10.78 -37.44
N TRP A 118 28.01 9.87 -38.35
CA TRP A 118 27.00 8.81 -38.20
C TRP A 118 27.67 7.44 -38.19
N SER A 119 27.10 6.48 -37.46
CA SER A 119 27.73 5.16 -37.25
C SER A 119 27.47 4.14 -38.35
N GLY A 120 26.50 4.38 -39.25
CA GLY A 120 26.01 3.38 -40.20
C GLY A 120 25.07 2.33 -39.59
N LYS A 121 24.72 2.43 -38.29
CA LYS A 121 23.84 1.48 -37.60
C LYS A 121 22.47 1.38 -38.30
N ARG A 122 22.04 0.15 -38.57
CA ARG A 122 20.86 -0.20 -39.41
C ARG A 122 20.85 0.48 -40.80
N GLY A 123 22.02 0.82 -41.34
CA GLY A 123 22.15 1.50 -42.64
C GLY A 123 22.09 3.03 -42.57
N VAL A 124 21.86 3.64 -41.41
CA VAL A 124 21.79 5.10 -41.26
C VAL A 124 23.21 5.69 -41.26
N LYS A 125 23.64 6.20 -42.41
CA LYS A 125 24.96 6.81 -42.63
C LYS A 125 24.92 8.34 -42.64
N SER A 126 23.73 8.93 -42.62
CA SER A 126 23.49 10.36 -42.68
C SER A 126 22.14 10.76 -42.08
N LYS A 127 22.00 12.06 -41.80
CA LYS A 127 20.73 12.74 -41.48
C LYS A 127 19.62 12.42 -42.51
N ASN A 128 19.98 12.36 -43.80
CA ASN A 128 19.05 12.11 -44.89
C ASN A 128 18.53 10.66 -44.86
N ASP A 129 19.37 9.68 -44.55
CA ASP A 129 18.96 8.27 -44.43
C ASP A 129 17.98 8.09 -43.25
N PHE A 130 18.19 8.81 -42.15
CA PHE A 130 17.30 8.79 -40.99
C PHE A 130 15.92 9.38 -41.32
N LEU A 131 15.89 10.58 -41.92
CA LEU A 131 14.66 11.30 -42.27
C LEU A 131 13.79 10.55 -43.28
N ASN A 132 14.41 9.96 -44.31
CA ASN A 132 13.69 9.20 -45.34
C ASN A 132 13.28 7.77 -44.91
N SER A 133 13.55 7.37 -43.66
CA SER A 133 13.29 6.02 -43.16
C SER A 133 12.29 5.98 -41.99
N PRO A 134 10.98 6.22 -42.21
CA PRO A 134 9.94 6.07 -41.18
C PRO A 134 10.02 4.74 -40.42
N GLN A 135 10.32 3.64 -41.12
CA GLN A 135 10.49 2.32 -40.53
C GLN A 135 11.67 2.26 -39.54
N ILE A 136 12.81 2.89 -39.86
CA ILE A 136 13.97 2.93 -38.96
C ILE A 136 13.64 3.81 -37.75
N GLN A 137 12.98 4.96 -37.93
CA GLN A 137 12.55 5.79 -36.80
C GLN A 137 11.62 5.01 -35.84
N TYR A 138 10.76 4.14 -36.37
CA TYR A 138 9.90 3.24 -35.58
C TYR A 138 10.68 2.12 -34.85
N GLU A 139 11.81 1.63 -35.39
CA GLU A 139 12.72 0.75 -34.65
C GLU A 139 13.49 1.52 -33.57
N VAL A 140 13.96 2.72 -33.88
CA VAL A 140 14.76 3.58 -32.99
C VAL A 140 13.97 4.00 -31.76
N ILE A 141 12.66 4.31 -31.86
CA ILE A 141 11.84 4.63 -30.68
C ILE A 141 11.66 3.43 -29.74
N LYS A 142 11.62 2.19 -30.26
CA LYS A 142 11.58 0.98 -29.41
C LYS A 142 12.90 0.77 -28.67
N GLU A 143 14.04 1.01 -29.33
CA GLU A 143 15.36 1.04 -28.68
C GLU A 143 15.48 2.17 -27.65
N TRP A 144 14.94 3.36 -27.96
CA TRP A 144 14.93 4.52 -27.06
C TRP A 144 14.11 4.27 -25.81
N ILE A 145 12.88 3.75 -25.95
CA ILE A 145 12.04 3.35 -24.82
C ILE A 145 12.81 2.35 -23.96
N ALA A 146 13.39 1.28 -24.53
CA ALA A 146 14.17 0.30 -23.77
C ALA A 146 15.38 0.91 -23.02
N LYS A 147 16.10 1.87 -23.63
CA LYS A 147 17.18 2.64 -23.01
C LYS A 147 16.68 3.48 -21.83
N LEU A 148 15.57 4.22 -22.02
CA LEU A 148 14.92 5.01 -20.98
C LEU A 148 14.40 4.13 -19.84
N CYS A 149 13.80 2.97 -20.13
CA CYS A 149 13.39 1.98 -19.12
C CYS A 149 14.57 1.58 -18.22
N ASN A 150 15.78 1.45 -18.78
CA ASN A 150 16.98 1.09 -18.03
C ASN A 150 17.50 2.26 -17.17
N GLN A 151 17.58 3.46 -17.74
CA GLN A 151 17.94 4.68 -17.01
C GLN A 151 16.98 4.94 -15.83
N LEU A 152 15.67 4.81 -16.06
CA LEU A 152 14.61 5.00 -15.06
C LEU A 152 14.82 4.08 -13.83
N ARG A 153 15.12 2.79 -14.05
CA ARG A 153 15.46 1.82 -13.00
C ARG A 153 16.76 2.18 -12.28
N ASN A 154 17.82 2.45 -13.03
CA ASN A 154 19.15 2.74 -12.49
C ASN A 154 19.20 4.09 -11.72
N MET A 155 18.24 4.98 -11.96
CA MET A 155 18.05 6.24 -11.25
C MET A 155 17.00 6.16 -10.11
N TYR A 156 16.48 4.97 -9.78
CA TYR A 156 15.44 4.71 -8.77
C TYR A 156 14.10 5.43 -9.01
N MET A 157 13.83 5.89 -10.23
CA MET A 157 12.61 6.63 -10.57
C MET A 157 11.35 5.72 -10.57
N ASN A 158 11.54 4.40 -10.68
CA ASN A 158 10.47 3.40 -10.62
C ASN A 158 9.92 3.17 -9.20
N GLU A 159 10.58 3.67 -8.15
CA GLU A 159 10.02 3.71 -6.79
C GLU A 159 8.76 4.60 -6.69
N PHE A 160 8.62 5.57 -7.59
CA PHE A 160 7.52 6.52 -7.60
C PHE A 160 6.25 5.99 -8.29
N PHE A 161 6.30 4.82 -8.93
CA PHE A 161 5.15 4.29 -9.67
C PHE A 161 3.95 4.06 -8.73
N GLY A 162 2.83 4.73 -9.03
CA GLY A 162 1.63 4.75 -8.18
C GLY A 162 1.59 5.86 -7.12
N ARG A 163 2.61 6.71 -7.00
CA ARG A 163 2.52 7.98 -6.24
C ARG A 163 1.73 9.00 -7.04
N THR A 164 0.95 9.83 -6.36
CA THR A 164 0.31 11.01 -6.95
C THR A 164 1.14 12.25 -6.61
N ILE A 165 1.71 12.90 -7.63
CA ILE A 165 2.53 14.12 -7.48
C ILE A 165 1.82 15.27 -8.20
N GLN A 166 1.59 16.38 -7.50
CA GLN A 166 0.84 17.55 -7.99
C GLN A 166 -0.53 17.22 -8.63
N GLY A 167 -1.19 16.15 -8.17
CA GLY A 167 -2.49 15.68 -8.69
C GLY A 167 -2.42 14.69 -9.88
N VAL A 168 -1.23 14.18 -10.24
CA VAL A 168 -1.02 13.24 -11.34
C VAL A 168 -0.37 11.95 -10.81
N GLU A 169 -0.92 10.77 -11.12
CA GLU A 169 -0.25 9.49 -10.84
C GLU A 169 1.03 9.38 -11.68
N ILE A 170 2.14 8.93 -11.09
CA ILE A 170 3.30 8.50 -11.86
C ILE A 170 3.07 7.05 -12.33
N THR A 171 2.89 6.85 -13.64
CA THR A 171 2.90 5.51 -14.26
C THR A 171 4.19 5.28 -15.05
N GLU A 172 4.43 4.03 -15.45
CA GLU A 172 5.56 3.68 -16.31
C GLU A 172 5.58 4.47 -17.63
N SER A 173 4.46 4.49 -18.35
CA SER A 173 4.35 5.21 -19.63
C SER A 173 4.43 6.73 -19.48
N GLY A 174 3.79 7.28 -18.44
CA GLY A 174 3.87 8.71 -18.13
C GLY A 174 5.30 9.14 -17.80
N ALA A 175 6.04 8.34 -17.02
CA ALA A 175 7.44 8.61 -16.70
C ALA A 175 8.35 8.53 -17.94
N ILE A 176 8.19 7.52 -18.80
CA ILE A 176 8.96 7.40 -20.05
C ILE A 176 8.69 8.59 -20.99
N ALA A 177 7.43 9.02 -21.15
CA ALA A 177 7.12 10.24 -21.88
C ALA A 177 7.77 11.48 -21.25
N GLY A 178 7.75 11.60 -19.92
CA GLY A 178 8.44 12.68 -19.21
C GLY A 178 9.95 12.71 -19.46
N MET A 179 10.62 11.55 -19.51
CA MET A 179 12.04 11.46 -19.87
C MET A 179 12.30 11.77 -21.35
N HIS A 180 11.39 11.40 -22.25
CA HIS A 180 11.52 11.62 -23.69
C HIS A 180 11.36 13.11 -24.05
N LEU A 181 10.33 13.77 -23.51
CA LEU A 181 9.95 15.14 -23.91
C LEU A 181 10.64 16.24 -23.08
N VAL A 182 11.15 15.94 -21.88
CA VAL A 182 11.79 16.93 -20.97
C VAL A 182 13.15 16.45 -20.43
N GLY A 183 13.56 15.22 -20.74
CA GLY A 183 14.81 14.65 -20.24
C GLY A 183 14.69 14.09 -18.82
N HIS A 184 15.59 13.16 -18.48
CA HIS A 184 15.61 12.49 -17.17
C HIS A 184 15.82 13.49 -16.00
N GLY A 185 16.49 14.62 -16.24
CA GLY A 185 16.68 15.67 -15.23
C GLY A 185 15.36 16.35 -14.86
N GLY A 186 14.54 16.74 -15.84
CA GLY A 186 13.24 17.36 -15.61
C GLY A 186 12.24 16.42 -14.91
N LEU A 187 12.20 15.15 -15.32
CA LEU A 187 11.43 14.13 -14.58
C LEU A 187 11.96 13.99 -13.14
N GLY A 188 13.27 13.83 -12.95
CA GLY A 188 13.86 13.65 -11.63
C GLY A 188 13.61 14.81 -10.67
N ALA A 189 13.57 16.04 -11.20
CA ALA A 189 13.19 17.24 -10.45
C ALA A 189 11.70 17.22 -10.05
N PHE A 190 10.81 16.85 -10.98
CA PHE A 190 9.37 16.72 -10.71
C PHE A 190 9.06 15.60 -9.69
N LEU A 191 9.82 14.50 -9.71
CA LEU A 191 9.76 13.44 -8.70
C LEU A 191 10.35 13.87 -7.33
N GLY A 192 10.98 15.04 -7.22
CA GLY A 192 11.57 15.53 -5.97
C GLY A 192 12.89 14.85 -5.58
N ILE A 193 13.57 14.18 -6.51
CA ILE A 193 14.85 13.48 -6.25
C ILE A 193 15.96 14.52 -6.10
N SER A 194 16.55 14.64 -4.91
CA SER A 194 17.42 15.77 -4.50
C SER A 194 18.58 16.10 -5.44
N LYS A 195 19.17 15.11 -6.13
CA LYS A 195 20.24 15.33 -7.13
C LYS A 195 19.80 16.09 -8.39
N TYR A 196 18.49 16.25 -8.61
CA TYR A 196 17.91 16.97 -9.74
C TYR A 196 17.17 18.26 -9.32
N LYS A 197 17.25 18.69 -8.05
CA LYS A 197 16.45 19.80 -7.51
C LYS A 197 16.46 21.12 -8.31
N ASN A 198 17.54 21.38 -9.06
CA ASN A 198 17.73 22.60 -9.87
C ASN A 198 17.46 22.38 -11.38
N ALA A 199 17.08 21.16 -11.81
CA ALA A 199 16.86 20.87 -13.23
C ALA A 199 15.51 21.41 -13.73
N LYS A 200 15.51 21.95 -14.95
CA LYS A 200 14.33 22.53 -15.62
C LYS A 200 13.25 21.46 -15.82
N GLN A 201 12.02 21.74 -15.36
CA GLN A 201 10.87 20.84 -15.48
C GLN A 201 10.00 21.11 -16.73
N THR A 202 10.46 21.97 -17.64
CA THR A 202 9.78 22.37 -18.88
C THR A 202 10.67 22.14 -20.10
N ASP A 203 10.06 21.75 -21.22
CA ASP A 203 10.74 21.50 -22.50
C ASP A 203 11.19 22.81 -23.21
N GLY A 204 11.64 22.70 -24.47
CA GLY A 204 11.96 23.86 -25.31
C GLY A 204 10.77 24.78 -25.61
N ASN A 205 9.54 24.24 -25.60
CA ASN A 205 8.29 24.97 -25.86
C ASN A 205 7.63 25.54 -24.59
N GLY A 206 8.20 25.29 -23.40
CA GLY A 206 7.66 25.73 -22.11
C GLY A 206 6.60 24.79 -21.49
N VAL A 207 6.34 23.63 -22.08
CA VAL A 207 5.40 22.61 -21.58
C VAL A 207 6.03 21.87 -20.39
N HIS A 208 5.29 21.78 -19.29
CA HIS A 208 5.76 21.17 -18.05
C HIS A 208 5.65 19.63 -18.09
N VAL A 209 6.69 18.93 -17.62
CA VAL A 209 6.80 17.45 -17.63
C VAL A 209 5.56 16.73 -17.06
N LYS A 210 4.94 17.35 -16.05
CA LYS A 210 3.64 16.96 -15.46
C LYS A 210 2.56 16.69 -16.50
N GLU A 211 2.41 17.55 -17.50
CA GLU A 211 1.35 17.45 -18.49
C GLU A 211 1.61 16.29 -19.47
N TYR A 212 2.87 15.98 -19.78
CA TYR A 212 3.23 14.79 -20.55
C TYR A 212 3.01 13.50 -19.74
N ILE A 213 3.39 13.46 -18.47
CA ILE A 213 3.11 12.31 -17.58
C ILE A 213 1.58 12.06 -17.54
N LYS A 214 0.79 13.10 -17.33
CA LYS A 214 -0.68 13.08 -17.32
C LYS A 214 -1.28 12.67 -18.68
N MET A 215 -0.72 13.14 -19.79
CA MET A 215 -1.19 12.87 -21.15
C MET A 215 -0.95 11.42 -21.58
N PHE A 216 0.19 10.84 -21.18
CA PHE A 216 0.63 9.50 -21.60
C PHE A 216 0.58 8.45 -20.48
N ASN A 217 -0.19 8.69 -19.41
CA ASN A 217 -0.40 7.71 -18.35
C ASN A 217 -1.22 6.49 -18.80
N GLY A 218 -0.92 5.34 -18.21
CA GLY A 218 -1.77 4.14 -18.32
C GLY A 218 -1.58 3.27 -19.57
N PHE A 219 -0.50 3.43 -20.33
CA PHE A 219 -0.13 2.48 -21.39
C PHE A 219 0.77 1.37 -20.81
N ASN A 220 0.46 0.11 -21.13
CA ASN A 220 1.33 -1.02 -20.86
C ASN A 220 2.47 -1.00 -21.90
N LEU A 221 3.67 -0.52 -21.53
CA LEU A 221 4.80 -0.42 -22.46
C LEU A 221 5.46 -1.76 -22.79
N GLU A 222 5.11 -2.82 -22.07
CA GLU A 222 5.56 -4.21 -22.23
C GLU A 222 7.05 -4.50 -22.02
N ILE A 223 7.95 -3.65 -22.50
CA ILE A 223 9.41 -3.85 -22.48
C ILE A 223 10.12 -3.20 -21.28
N CYS A 224 9.45 -2.31 -20.54
CA CYS A 224 10.08 -1.58 -19.43
C CYS A 224 10.19 -2.40 -18.13
N CYS A 225 9.09 -3.00 -17.68
CA CYS A 225 9.06 -3.84 -16.50
C CYS A 225 8.56 -5.26 -16.86
N PRO A 226 9.34 -6.32 -16.58
CA PRO A 226 8.90 -7.71 -16.73
C PRO A 226 7.91 -8.14 -15.61
N ARG A 227 7.47 -7.20 -14.78
CA ARG A 227 6.51 -7.41 -13.71
C ARG A 227 5.25 -6.59 -13.95
N LYS A 228 4.09 -7.23 -13.79
CA LYS A 228 2.77 -6.62 -14.04
C LYS A 228 1.75 -7.31 -13.13
N ILE A 229 0.68 -6.60 -12.78
CA ILE A 229 -0.51 -7.17 -12.15
C ILE A 229 -1.71 -6.81 -13.03
N ASN A 230 -2.32 -7.84 -13.62
CA ASN A 230 -3.58 -7.75 -14.36
C ASN A 230 -4.73 -8.16 -13.41
N ILE A 231 -5.82 -7.38 -13.37
CA ILE A 231 -6.95 -7.68 -12.49
C ILE A 231 -8.26 -7.59 -13.27
N SER A 232 -9.02 -8.68 -13.28
CA SER A 232 -10.39 -8.73 -13.81
C SER A 232 -11.41 -8.63 -12.67
N LEU A 233 -12.41 -7.74 -12.80
CA LEU A 233 -13.52 -7.60 -11.86
C LEU A 233 -14.77 -8.29 -12.42
N ILE A 234 -15.40 -9.17 -11.63
CA ILE A 234 -16.60 -9.90 -12.02
C ILE A 234 -17.68 -9.88 -10.93
N ASP A 235 -18.95 -9.97 -11.35
CA ASP A 235 -20.09 -10.09 -10.46
C ASP A 235 -20.20 -11.51 -9.87
N LYS A 236 -21.21 -11.74 -9.02
CA LYS A 236 -21.49 -13.06 -8.42
C LYS A 236 -21.91 -14.15 -9.42
N TYR A 237 -22.25 -13.78 -10.65
CA TYR A 237 -22.64 -14.65 -11.78
C TYR A 237 -21.52 -14.80 -12.83
N ASP A 238 -20.31 -14.30 -12.54
CA ASP A 238 -19.13 -14.30 -13.42
C ASP A 238 -19.22 -13.37 -14.65
N ASN A 239 -20.16 -12.41 -14.67
CA ASN A 239 -20.17 -11.35 -15.68
C ASN A 239 -19.12 -10.27 -15.38
N PRO A 240 -18.48 -9.66 -16.40
CA PRO A 240 -17.62 -8.50 -16.23
C PRO A 240 -18.27 -7.29 -15.56
N LEU A 241 -17.62 -6.74 -14.53
CA LEU A 241 -18.00 -5.47 -13.90
C LEU A 241 -17.45 -4.29 -14.70
N ILE A 242 -18.21 -3.84 -15.71
CA ILE A 242 -17.81 -2.76 -16.62
C ILE A 242 -17.88 -1.37 -15.94
N ASN A 243 -16.87 -0.52 -16.18
CA ASN A 243 -16.83 0.89 -15.75
C ASN A 243 -16.95 1.10 -14.22
N ASN A 244 -16.45 0.13 -13.44
CA ASN A 244 -16.55 0.06 -11.98
C ASN A 244 -15.39 0.86 -11.33
N GLU A 245 -15.71 1.91 -10.54
CA GLU A 245 -14.70 2.82 -9.95
C GLU A 245 -14.04 2.26 -8.68
N VAL A 246 -12.93 1.54 -8.83
CA VAL A 246 -12.18 1.02 -7.68
C VAL A 246 -10.96 1.88 -7.34
N PHE A 247 -10.47 1.77 -6.11
CA PHE A 247 -9.18 2.30 -5.70
C PHE A 247 -8.10 1.22 -5.69
N ILE A 248 -7.00 1.46 -6.38
CA ILE A 248 -5.74 0.73 -6.16
C ILE A 248 -5.04 1.40 -4.97
N VAL A 249 -4.95 0.69 -3.84
CA VAL A 249 -4.12 1.06 -2.70
C VAL A 249 -2.77 0.36 -2.85
N SER A 250 -1.67 1.11 -2.88
CA SER A 250 -0.30 0.57 -2.99
C SER A 250 0.54 1.04 -1.82
N LYS A 251 1.15 0.13 -1.05
CA LYS A 251 2.03 0.44 0.08
C LYS A 251 3.44 -0.08 -0.22
N TYR A 252 4.42 0.81 -0.15
CA TYR A 252 5.81 0.51 -0.50
C TYR A 252 6.77 1.19 0.50
N SER A 253 7.98 0.67 0.64
CA SER A 253 9.05 1.30 1.41
C SER A 253 10.40 1.06 0.71
N GLY A 254 10.86 2.09 0.01
CA GLY A 254 12.12 2.15 -0.73
C GLY A 254 13.04 3.26 -0.25
N LYS A 255 14.04 3.58 -1.08
CA LYS A 255 15.12 4.53 -0.78
C LYS A 255 14.67 5.99 -0.88
N HIS A 256 13.79 6.28 -1.82
CA HIS A 256 13.26 7.61 -2.11
C HIS A 256 11.76 7.72 -1.82
N VAL A 257 11.05 6.59 -1.73
CA VAL A 257 9.59 6.54 -1.57
C VAL A 257 9.19 5.57 -0.46
N THR A 258 8.51 6.06 0.59
CA THR A 258 7.85 5.20 1.58
C THR A 258 6.41 5.63 1.87
N GLY A 259 5.61 4.69 2.38
CA GLY A 259 4.22 4.88 2.80
C GLY A 259 3.19 4.33 1.81
N GLU A 260 1.93 4.65 2.07
CA GLU A 260 0.78 4.24 1.26
C GLU A 260 0.48 5.24 0.12
N THR A 261 -0.17 4.76 -0.93
CA THR A 261 -0.75 5.53 -2.03
C THR A 261 -2.13 4.99 -2.35
N LYS A 262 -3.00 5.84 -2.90
CA LYS A 262 -4.36 5.48 -3.29
C LYS A 262 -4.75 6.17 -4.59
N VAL A 263 -4.94 5.39 -5.65
CA VAL A 263 -5.28 5.84 -7.00
C VAL A 263 -6.66 5.31 -7.37
N LYS A 264 -7.57 6.15 -7.88
CA LYS A 264 -8.86 5.70 -8.44
C LYS A 264 -8.70 5.31 -9.91
N VAL A 265 -9.22 4.15 -10.29
CA VAL A 265 -9.25 3.64 -11.67
C VAL A 265 -10.65 3.11 -12.02
N LYS A 266 -10.87 2.78 -13.29
CA LYS A 266 -12.09 2.10 -13.77
C LYS A 266 -11.74 0.84 -14.52
N SER A 267 -12.60 -0.18 -14.43
CA SER A 267 -12.54 -1.34 -15.30
C SER A 267 -13.03 -1.05 -16.74
N ASP A 268 -12.45 -1.74 -17.71
CA ASP A 268 -12.84 -1.67 -19.12
C ASP A 268 -14.15 -2.43 -19.43
N GLU A 269 -14.52 -2.52 -20.71
CA GLU A 269 -15.71 -3.25 -21.20
C GLU A 269 -15.63 -4.79 -21.05
N ASN A 270 -14.47 -5.31 -20.66
CA ASN A 270 -14.24 -6.71 -20.30
C ASN A 270 -14.05 -6.88 -18.78
N GLY A 271 -14.26 -5.83 -17.98
CA GLY A 271 -14.10 -5.85 -16.52
C GLY A 271 -12.66 -5.70 -16.02
N ASN A 272 -11.68 -5.50 -16.91
CA ASN A 272 -10.26 -5.44 -16.56
C ASN A 272 -9.85 -4.05 -16.06
N LEU A 273 -9.09 -3.99 -14.96
CA LEU A 273 -8.41 -2.79 -14.51
C LEU A 273 -7.17 -2.48 -15.37
N PRO A 274 -6.76 -1.21 -15.50
CA PRO A 274 -5.50 -0.83 -16.11
C PRO A 274 -4.33 -1.60 -15.51
N VAL A 275 -3.40 -2.03 -16.37
CA VAL A 275 -2.26 -2.88 -15.99
C VAL A 275 -1.45 -2.22 -14.88
N ILE A 276 -1.41 -2.86 -13.71
CA ILE A 276 -0.76 -2.29 -12.54
C ILE A 276 0.74 -2.64 -12.61
N VAL A 277 1.58 -1.60 -12.59
CA VAL A 277 3.02 -1.71 -12.42
C VAL A 277 3.43 -0.84 -11.23
N ARG A 278 4.14 -1.45 -10.27
CA ARG A 278 4.72 -0.78 -9.08
C ARG A 278 6.20 -1.16 -8.92
N HIS A 279 6.86 -0.70 -7.86
CA HIS A 279 8.18 -1.25 -7.48
C HIS A 279 8.03 -2.71 -7.03
N PRO A 280 9.02 -3.60 -7.19
CA PRO A 280 9.03 -4.89 -6.51
C PRO A 280 8.75 -4.75 -5.01
N ASP A 281 8.07 -5.75 -4.45
CA ASP A 281 7.68 -5.89 -3.04
C ASP A 281 6.69 -4.84 -2.53
N THR A 282 6.08 -4.05 -3.43
CA THR A 282 4.90 -3.23 -3.13
C THR A 282 3.71 -4.11 -2.76
N GLU A 283 3.11 -3.87 -1.59
CA GLU A 283 1.79 -4.42 -1.22
C GLU A 283 0.69 -3.68 -1.98
N ILE A 284 -0.20 -4.41 -2.66
CA ILE A 284 -1.28 -3.84 -3.48
C ILE A 284 -2.62 -4.43 -3.03
N LYS A 285 -3.64 -3.57 -2.89
CA LYS A 285 -5.04 -3.95 -2.68
C LYS A 285 -5.95 -3.20 -3.64
N ILE A 286 -7.06 -3.84 -3.99
CA ILE A 286 -8.20 -3.19 -4.65
C ILE A 286 -9.28 -2.93 -3.63
N VAL A 287 -9.83 -1.71 -3.60
CA VAL A 287 -10.78 -1.24 -2.57
C VAL A 287 -11.96 -0.53 -3.22
N ALA A 288 -13.18 -0.97 -2.91
CA ALA A 288 -14.43 -0.41 -3.43
C ALA A 288 -15.56 -0.62 -2.41
N ASP A 289 -16.43 0.37 -2.19
CA ASP A 289 -17.59 0.30 -1.28
C ASP A 289 -17.32 -0.35 0.11
N GLY A 290 -16.14 -0.11 0.67
CA GLY A 290 -15.71 -0.67 1.96
C GLY A 290 -15.27 -2.15 1.90
N LYS A 291 -15.38 -2.83 0.75
CA LYS A 291 -14.69 -4.10 0.47
C LYS A 291 -13.22 -3.83 0.14
N GLU A 292 -12.33 -4.69 0.63
CA GLU A 292 -10.91 -4.74 0.26
C GLU A 292 -10.57 -6.12 -0.31
N SER A 293 -9.68 -6.18 -1.30
CA SER A 293 -9.11 -7.45 -1.78
C SER A 293 -8.10 -8.01 -0.77
N ASN A 294 -7.74 -9.29 -0.96
CA ASN A 294 -6.48 -9.80 -0.43
C ASN A 294 -5.31 -8.95 -0.93
N THR A 295 -4.24 -8.82 -0.13
CA THR A 295 -3.00 -8.15 -0.56
C THR A 295 -2.30 -8.98 -1.63
N ILE A 296 -2.02 -8.37 -2.78
CA ILE A 296 -1.15 -8.86 -3.83
C ILE A 296 0.21 -8.20 -3.63
N ILE A 297 1.31 -8.97 -3.55
CA ILE A 297 2.66 -8.40 -3.50
C ILE A 297 3.23 -8.38 -4.92
N GLN A 298 3.67 -7.22 -5.41
CA GLN A 298 4.29 -7.08 -6.73
C GLN A 298 5.63 -7.83 -6.78
N LYS A 299 5.69 -8.94 -7.50
CA LYS A 299 6.91 -9.72 -7.72
C LYS A 299 7.87 -9.01 -8.68
N ALA A 300 9.17 -9.32 -8.60
CA ALA A 300 10.20 -8.56 -9.31
C ALA A 300 10.22 -8.77 -10.84
N LYS A 301 9.84 -9.96 -11.33
CA LYS A 301 9.93 -10.39 -12.74
C LYS A 301 8.78 -11.35 -13.12
N GLU A 302 7.53 -11.00 -12.80
CA GLU A 302 6.37 -11.89 -12.98
C GLU A 302 5.14 -11.14 -13.47
N ILE A 303 4.41 -11.70 -14.45
CA ILE A 303 3.08 -11.22 -14.85
C ILE A 303 2.04 -11.96 -14.01
N GLN A 304 1.59 -11.30 -12.96
CA GLN A 304 0.61 -11.79 -12.00
C GLN A 304 -0.80 -11.48 -12.54
N ASN A 305 -1.72 -12.43 -12.40
CA ASN A 305 -3.12 -12.29 -12.83
C ASN A 305 -4.04 -12.60 -11.66
N ALA A 306 -5.10 -11.82 -11.45
CA ALA A 306 -6.08 -12.06 -10.40
C ALA A 306 -7.50 -11.72 -10.86
N THR A 307 -8.49 -12.48 -10.37
CA THR A 307 -9.91 -12.23 -10.63
C THR A 307 -10.60 -11.92 -9.30
N LEU A 308 -11.25 -10.77 -9.21
CA LEU A 308 -11.97 -10.33 -8.01
C LEU A 308 -13.48 -10.43 -8.24
N LYS A 309 -14.09 -11.43 -7.59
CA LYS A 309 -15.53 -11.70 -7.65
C LYS A 309 -16.29 -10.91 -6.58
N ASP A 310 -17.54 -10.56 -6.86
CA ASP A 310 -18.43 -9.79 -5.98
C ASP A 310 -17.90 -8.37 -5.65
N PHE A 311 -17.15 -7.74 -6.58
CA PHE A 311 -16.64 -6.37 -6.42
C PHE A 311 -17.60 -5.28 -6.91
N GLU A 312 -18.91 -5.57 -6.92
CA GLU A 312 -20.00 -4.63 -7.31
C GLU A 312 -19.97 -3.35 -6.46
N ILE A 313 -20.15 -2.20 -7.13
CA ILE A 313 -20.33 -0.88 -6.51
C ILE A 313 -21.79 -0.46 -6.57
N SER A 314 -22.24 0.20 -5.50
CA SER A 314 -23.57 0.79 -5.34
C SER A 314 -23.74 1.95 -6.33
N LYS A 315 -24.40 1.69 -7.47
CA LYS A 315 -24.71 2.71 -8.49
C LYS A 315 -25.79 3.69 -7.98
N ILE A 316 -25.42 4.60 -7.08
CA ILE A 316 -26.22 5.77 -6.72
C ILE A 316 -26.12 6.77 -7.87
N PRO A 317 -27.22 7.13 -8.55
CA PRO A 317 -27.20 8.14 -9.61
C PRO A 317 -27.01 9.53 -8.99
N ALA A 318 -25.83 10.13 -9.18
CA ALA A 318 -25.55 11.50 -8.76
C ALA A 318 -26.07 12.50 -9.81
N THR A 319 -27.30 12.99 -9.63
CA THR A 319 -27.85 14.08 -10.42
C THR A 319 -27.08 15.38 -10.13
N LEU A 320 -26.41 15.94 -11.14
CA LEU A 320 -25.60 17.14 -10.99
C LEU A 320 -26.42 18.43 -11.16
N GLY A 321 -26.38 19.29 -10.14
CA GLY A 321 -26.69 20.71 -10.25
C GLY A 321 -25.42 21.52 -10.55
N LYS A 322 -25.49 22.37 -11.57
CA LYS A 322 -24.49 23.38 -12.01
C LYS A 322 -25.09 24.78 -11.78
N ASP A 323 -24.36 25.90 -11.79
CA ASP A 323 -22.91 26.20 -11.69
C ASP A 323 -22.75 27.15 -10.46
N SER A 324 -21.79 28.05 -10.21
CA SER A 324 -20.63 28.60 -10.94
C SER A 324 -19.62 29.22 -9.94
N ALA A 325 -18.63 29.97 -10.44
CA ALA A 325 -17.81 30.93 -9.69
C ALA A 325 -17.80 32.29 -10.40
N PRO A 326 -17.41 33.38 -9.72
CA PRO A 326 -16.16 34.03 -10.13
C PRO A 326 -15.30 34.60 -8.98
N GLN A 327 -14.09 35.06 -9.31
CA GLN A 327 -13.14 35.80 -8.45
C GLN A 327 -12.48 36.92 -9.28
N PRO A 328 -12.08 38.07 -8.70
CA PRO A 328 -10.66 38.27 -8.34
C PRO A 328 -10.38 39.16 -7.08
N ARG A 329 -9.11 39.55 -6.86
CA ARG A 329 -8.48 40.32 -5.75
C ARG A 329 -8.30 41.85 -6.09
N PRO A 330 -7.58 42.75 -5.35
CA PRO A 330 -6.78 42.65 -4.08
C PRO A 330 -6.85 43.81 -3.03
N GLN A 331 -6.36 43.54 -1.78
CA GLN A 331 -5.58 44.36 -0.77
C GLN A 331 -5.77 45.90 -0.56
N PRO A 332 -5.15 46.58 0.47
CA PRO A 332 -4.18 46.17 1.53
C PRO A 332 -4.86 46.09 2.93
N THR A 333 -4.37 46.41 4.15
CA THR A 333 -3.14 47.01 4.80
C THR A 333 -3.15 46.52 6.29
N LYS A 334 -2.19 46.66 7.24
CA LYS A 334 -0.92 47.40 7.46
C LYS A 334 0.15 46.50 8.16
N THR A 335 1.32 47.07 8.47
CA THR A 335 2.42 46.59 9.35
C THR A 335 3.04 47.81 10.08
N PRO A 336 4.16 47.71 10.83
CA PRO A 336 4.45 46.94 12.05
C PRO A 336 4.87 47.87 13.25
N GLN A 337 5.47 47.29 14.31
CA GLN A 337 6.17 47.93 15.44
C GLN A 337 5.32 48.65 16.53
N GLU A 338 4.98 47.90 17.58
CA GLU A 338 5.05 48.21 19.03
C GLU A 338 4.57 46.91 19.73
N VAL A 339 5.17 46.39 20.81
CA VAL A 339 5.94 47.01 21.89
C VAL A 339 7.40 46.48 21.99
N ARG A 340 8.28 47.33 22.53
CA ARG A 340 9.69 47.08 22.94
C ARG A 340 9.86 47.80 24.30
N VAL A 341 10.74 47.45 25.26
CA VAL A 341 11.95 46.61 25.26
C VAL A 341 12.06 45.87 26.60
N GLU A 342 12.72 44.71 26.65
CA GLU A 342 13.71 44.47 27.72
C GLU A 342 14.92 43.67 27.19
N GLN A 343 16.12 44.09 27.60
CA GLN A 343 17.42 43.52 27.23
C GLN A 343 18.25 43.44 28.53
N SER A 344 19.10 42.43 28.73
CA SER A 344 20.48 42.56 28.28
C SER A 344 21.34 41.31 28.54
N SER A 345 22.35 41.12 27.68
CA SER A 345 23.65 40.46 27.95
C SER A 345 23.66 38.92 28.20
N SER A 346 24.70 38.14 27.87
CA SER A 346 26.04 38.41 27.30
C SER A 346 26.41 37.39 26.20
N GLU A 347 27.59 37.54 25.58
CA GLU A 347 28.07 36.72 24.46
C GLU A 347 28.79 35.41 24.84
N ASN A 348 29.06 34.59 23.80
CA ASN A 348 30.09 33.53 23.69
C ASN A 348 29.97 32.27 24.56
N ASP A 349 29.70 31.13 23.90
CA ASP A 349 30.81 30.25 23.49
C ASP A 349 30.42 29.38 22.26
N LYS A 350 31.40 28.83 21.52
CA LYS A 350 31.20 27.89 20.41
C LYS A 350 31.65 26.47 20.80
N LYS A 351 30.72 25.51 20.81
CA LYS A 351 31.04 24.08 20.71
C LYS A 351 29.88 23.26 20.13
N ASN A 352 30.24 22.23 19.35
CA ASN A 352 29.28 21.28 18.79
C ASN A 352 28.77 20.33 19.88
N ILE A 353 27.45 20.20 20.01
CA ILE A 353 26.78 19.03 20.63
C ILE A 353 25.66 18.62 19.67
N ALA A 354 25.42 17.31 19.53
CA ALA A 354 24.45 16.75 18.58
C ALA A 354 23.00 16.91 19.05
N ASP A 355 22.05 16.68 18.13
CA ASP A 355 20.61 16.60 18.43
C ASP A 355 20.31 15.44 19.41
N GLU A 356 20.35 15.72 20.72
CA GLU A 356 19.80 14.82 21.74
C GLU A 356 18.28 14.78 21.62
N LYS A 357 17.79 13.84 20.82
CA LYS A 357 16.35 13.55 20.73
C LYS A 357 15.84 13.04 22.07
N LYS A 358 15.02 13.85 22.73
CA LYS A 358 14.45 13.52 24.04
C LYS A 358 13.42 12.40 23.93
N ASP A 359 13.49 11.47 24.89
CA ASP A 359 12.40 10.56 25.22
C ASP A 359 11.31 11.29 26.00
N VAL A 360 10.04 11.00 25.72
CA VAL A 360 8.91 11.31 26.61
C VAL A 360 8.40 10.05 27.31
N ILE A 361 7.80 10.23 28.49
CA ILE A 361 7.18 9.16 29.27
C ILE A 361 5.68 9.43 29.33
N PHE A 362 4.85 8.44 28.98
CA PHE A 362 3.40 8.59 28.91
C PHE A 362 2.68 7.27 29.22
N ASN A 363 1.37 7.36 29.41
CA ASN A 363 0.50 6.24 29.74
C ASN A 363 -0.46 5.95 28.57
N ILE A 364 -0.90 4.69 28.43
CA ILE A 364 -1.90 4.29 27.42
C ILE A 364 -3.09 3.66 28.15
N GLN A 365 -4.30 4.22 27.99
CA GLN A 365 -5.53 3.63 28.52
C GLN A 365 -6.37 3.01 27.40
N ILE A 366 -6.64 1.71 27.46
CA ILE A 366 -7.53 1.04 26.51
C ILE A 366 -8.98 1.17 26.98
N VAL A 367 -9.86 1.67 26.11
CA VAL A 367 -11.29 1.88 26.40
C VAL A 367 -12.20 1.24 25.37
N GLU A 368 -13.43 0.86 25.75
CA GLU A 368 -14.48 0.41 24.84
C GLU A 368 -14.82 1.51 23.82
N GLY A 369 -14.79 1.20 22.53
CA GLY A 369 -14.92 2.21 21.48
C GLY A 369 -16.29 2.87 21.36
N ASP A 370 -17.35 2.27 21.91
CA ASP A 370 -18.70 2.84 21.97
C ASP A 370 -19.06 3.43 23.34
N THR A 371 -18.77 2.75 24.46
CA THR A 371 -19.11 3.26 25.80
C THR A 371 -18.06 4.17 26.43
N GLY A 372 -16.82 4.17 25.93
CA GLY A 372 -15.69 4.90 26.51
C GLY A 372 -15.16 4.31 27.84
N LYS A 373 -15.72 3.19 28.33
CA LYS A 373 -15.33 2.59 29.62
C LYS A 373 -13.96 1.90 29.52
N PRO A 374 -13.08 2.00 30.53
CA PRO A 374 -11.79 1.31 30.51
C PRO A 374 -11.90 -0.21 30.47
N ILE A 375 -10.94 -0.87 29.83
CA ILE A 375 -10.88 -2.33 29.73
C ILE A 375 -9.74 -2.89 30.60
N SER A 376 -10.10 -3.21 31.84
CA SER A 376 -9.21 -3.82 32.85
C SER A 376 -8.43 -5.03 32.32
N ASN A 377 -7.16 -5.15 32.70
CA ASN A 377 -6.28 -6.29 32.44
C ASN A 377 -6.08 -6.66 30.95
N MET A 378 -6.47 -5.79 30.00
CA MET A 378 -6.43 -6.12 28.58
C MET A 378 -5.00 -6.28 28.05
N GLY A 379 -4.74 -7.42 27.38
CA GLY A 379 -3.53 -7.64 26.61
C GLY A 379 -3.57 -6.99 25.22
N PHE A 380 -2.50 -6.28 24.86
CA PHE A 380 -2.29 -5.66 23.55
C PHE A 380 -0.80 -5.74 23.16
N PHE A 381 -0.46 -5.27 21.96
CA PHE A 381 0.93 -5.17 21.51
C PHE A 381 1.24 -3.75 21.06
N LEU A 382 2.45 -3.29 21.37
CA LEU A 382 3.02 -2.06 20.82
C LEU A 382 4.10 -2.44 19.82
N THR A 383 4.02 -1.88 18.61
CA THR A 383 5.14 -1.84 17.65
C THR A 383 5.80 -0.47 17.75
N TYR A 384 7.09 -0.44 18.07
CA TYR A 384 7.90 0.78 18.18
C TYR A 384 9.29 0.49 17.63
N LYS A 385 9.79 1.32 16.69
CA LYS A 385 11.04 1.08 15.94
C LYS A 385 11.12 -0.39 15.45
N GLU A 386 10.07 -0.81 14.74
CA GLU A 386 9.84 -2.18 14.21
C GLU A 386 9.72 -3.32 15.24
N ASN A 387 10.14 -3.11 16.49
CA ASN A 387 10.09 -4.09 17.55
C ASN A 387 8.66 -4.21 18.12
N ILE A 388 8.09 -5.43 18.13
CA ILE A 388 6.73 -5.67 18.62
C ILE A 388 6.74 -6.31 20.02
N LYS A 389 6.43 -5.53 21.05
CA LYS A 389 6.36 -6.00 22.45
C LYS A 389 4.90 -6.26 22.87
N LYS A 390 4.66 -7.28 23.69
CA LYS A 390 3.36 -7.50 24.34
C LYS A 390 3.27 -6.68 25.62
N HIS A 391 2.13 -6.02 25.82
CA HIS A 391 1.79 -5.25 27.01
C HIS A 391 0.45 -5.75 27.57
N THR A 392 0.23 -5.50 28.85
CA THR A 392 -1.05 -5.73 29.53
C THR A 392 -1.40 -4.46 30.30
N ALA A 393 -2.65 -4.03 30.24
CA ALA A 393 -3.17 -2.95 31.07
C ALA A 393 -3.36 -3.39 32.53
N ASP A 394 -3.47 -2.43 33.45
CA ASP A 394 -3.84 -2.64 34.85
C ASP A 394 -5.38 -2.77 35.04
N GLY A 395 -5.82 -2.86 36.30
CA GLY A 395 -7.24 -2.94 36.65
C GLY A 395 -8.08 -1.74 36.19
N ASN A 396 -7.46 -0.58 35.95
CA ASN A 396 -8.08 0.64 35.44
C ASN A 396 -7.97 0.78 33.91
N GLY A 397 -7.51 -0.27 33.22
CA GLY A 397 -7.32 -0.29 31.78
C GLY A 397 -6.09 0.50 31.30
N VAL A 398 -5.18 0.90 32.19
CA VAL A 398 -3.99 1.71 31.87
C VAL A 398 -2.73 0.85 31.81
N LYS A 399 -1.89 1.03 30.79
CA LYS A 399 -0.47 0.67 30.87
C LYS A 399 0.33 1.94 31.11
N GLN A 400 0.93 2.01 32.29
CA GLN A 400 1.72 3.16 32.72
C GLN A 400 3.16 3.10 32.17
N ASN A 401 3.85 4.24 32.13
CA ASN A 401 5.30 4.35 31.85
C ASN A 401 5.75 3.71 30.52
N ILE A 402 5.09 4.08 29.42
CA ILE A 402 5.63 3.91 28.07
C ILE A 402 6.62 5.04 27.81
N ARG A 403 7.85 4.67 27.41
CA ARG A 403 8.93 5.62 27.07
C ARG A 403 9.22 5.52 25.58
N ALA A 404 9.29 6.66 24.88
CA ALA A 404 9.63 6.72 23.46
C ALA A 404 10.19 8.07 23.01
N GLU A 405 11.02 8.05 21.98
CA GLU A 405 11.66 9.20 21.34
C GLU A 405 10.64 10.03 20.55
N ILE A 406 10.68 11.36 20.71
CA ILE A 406 9.81 12.29 19.96
C ILE A 406 10.00 12.12 18.44
N GLY A 407 8.89 12.17 17.70
CA GLY A 407 8.84 12.00 16.25
C GLY A 407 8.76 10.55 15.77
N GLN A 408 9.01 9.56 16.63
CA GLN A 408 8.88 8.15 16.29
C GLN A 408 7.42 7.70 16.17
N ASP A 409 7.18 6.62 15.44
CA ASP A 409 5.85 6.04 15.25
C ASP A 409 5.61 4.86 16.19
N ILE A 410 4.42 4.83 16.78
CA ILE A 410 3.90 3.70 17.57
C ILE A 410 2.63 3.17 16.92
N GLU A 411 2.54 1.86 16.78
CA GLU A 411 1.31 1.16 16.40
C GLU A 411 0.81 0.30 17.56
N ILE A 412 -0.50 0.37 17.82
CA ILE A 412 -1.17 -0.43 18.85
C ILE A 412 -2.03 -1.48 18.17
N THR A 413 -1.77 -2.75 18.48
CA THR A 413 -2.49 -3.89 17.91
C THR A 413 -3.03 -4.84 18.98
N VAL A 414 -4.06 -5.61 18.64
CA VAL A 414 -4.66 -6.66 19.49
C VAL A 414 -4.65 -8.01 18.77
N SER A 415 -4.88 -9.11 19.49
CA SER A 415 -4.98 -10.44 18.86
C SER A 415 -6.12 -10.52 17.85
N GLY A 416 -5.90 -11.26 16.76
CA GLY A 416 -6.90 -11.62 15.76
C GLY A 416 -6.92 -13.13 15.53
N ASP A 417 -7.44 -13.54 14.39
CA ASP A 417 -7.43 -14.92 13.91
C ASP A 417 -6.12 -15.15 13.15
N GLY A 418 -5.14 -15.81 13.80
CA GLY A 418 -3.78 -16.02 13.31
C GLY A 418 -2.89 -14.77 13.12
N ARG A 419 -3.45 -13.55 13.12
CA ARG A 419 -2.73 -12.28 12.86
C ARG A 419 -3.12 -11.19 13.86
N LYS A 420 -2.25 -10.18 14.05
CA LYS A 420 -2.53 -9.00 14.89
C LYS A 420 -3.44 -8.01 14.15
N GLN A 421 -4.25 -7.27 14.90
CA GLN A 421 -5.24 -6.30 14.38
C GLN A 421 -4.90 -4.89 14.84
N LYS A 422 -4.64 -3.96 13.91
CA LYS A 422 -4.39 -2.55 14.20
C LYS A 422 -5.64 -1.87 14.77
N ILE A 423 -5.51 -1.32 15.99
CA ILE A 423 -6.60 -0.59 16.67
C ILE A 423 -6.31 0.92 16.73
N HIS A 424 -5.04 1.32 16.84
CA HIS A 424 -4.62 2.72 16.87
C HIS A 424 -3.16 2.87 16.40
N HIS A 425 -2.77 4.08 16.06
CA HIS A 425 -1.41 4.45 15.67
C HIS A 425 -1.28 5.96 15.78
N PHE A 426 -0.13 6.42 16.26
CA PHE A 426 0.19 7.82 16.52
C PHE A 426 1.69 8.03 16.39
N LYS A 427 2.07 9.28 16.13
CA LYS A 427 3.44 9.75 16.26
C LYS A 427 3.66 10.27 17.68
N VAL A 428 4.84 10.00 18.25
CA VAL A 428 5.20 10.47 19.59
C VAL A 428 5.48 11.97 19.54
N GLU A 429 4.79 12.74 20.36
CA GLU A 429 4.91 14.19 20.46
C GLU A 429 5.33 14.59 21.87
N GLU A 430 5.98 15.75 22.03
CA GLU A 430 6.33 16.31 23.34
C GLU A 430 5.09 16.54 24.22
N SER A 431 3.96 16.88 23.59
CA SER A 431 2.63 17.02 24.17
C SER A 431 2.14 15.80 24.96
N LEU A 432 2.70 14.61 24.71
CA LEU A 432 2.33 13.37 25.40
C LEU A 432 3.01 13.20 26.76
N ASN A 433 4.02 14.01 27.11
CA ASN A 433 4.80 13.79 28.32
C ASN A 433 3.92 13.88 29.60
N ASN A 434 3.99 12.86 30.44
CA ASN A 434 3.12 12.59 31.59
C ASN A 434 1.60 12.46 31.30
N GLN A 435 1.18 12.44 30.02
CA GLN A 435 -0.23 12.30 29.63
C GLN A 435 -0.69 10.83 29.58
N THR A 436 -2.02 10.65 29.50
CA THR A 436 -2.64 9.33 29.29
C THR A 436 -3.41 9.29 27.96
N LEU A 437 -2.82 8.66 26.94
CA LEU A 437 -3.42 8.47 25.64
C LEU A 437 -4.59 7.46 25.73
N LYS A 438 -5.83 7.94 25.48
CA LYS A 438 -7.04 7.10 25.50
C LYS A 438 -7.27 6.45 24.14
N VAL A 439 -7.13 5.13 24.10
CA VAL A 439 -7.16 4.30 22.89
C VAL A 439 -8.47 3.54 22.80
N LYS A 440 -9.34 3.96 21.86
CA LYS A 440 -10.64 3.32 21.62
C LYS A 440 -10.47 1.98 20.91
N LEU A 441 -10.82 0.89 21.59
CA LEU A 441 -10.93 -0.44 20.99
C LEU A 441 -12.18 -0.50 20.10
N PRO A 442 -12.07 -0.69 18.77
CA PRO A 442 -13.23 -0.63 17.89
C PRO A 442 -14.27 -1.69 18.21
N VAL A 443 -15.55 -1.35 18.01
CA VAL A 443 -16.67 -2.29 18.14
C VAL A 443 -17.15 -2.64 16.75
N HIS A 444 -17.02 -3.91 16.39
CA HIS A 444 -17.30 -4.44 15.06
C HIS A 444 -18.69 -5.06 14.99
N SER A 445 -19.43 -4.75 13.92
CA SER A 445 -20.74 -5.34 13.63
C SER A 445 -20.59 -6.42 12.55
N PHE A 446 -21.14 -7.61 12.80
CA PHE A 446 -21.01 -8.75 11.89
C PHE A 446 -22.23 -9.68 11.95
N GLN A 447 -22.39 -10.48 10.89
CA GLN A 447 -23.45 -11.46 10.74
C GLN A 447 -22.96 -12.86 11.09
N LEU A 448 -23.71 -13.55 11.95
CA LEU A 448 -23.53 -14.96 12.28
C LEU A 448 -24.57 -15.77 11.50
N PHE A 449 -24.10 -16.55 10.53
CA PHE A 449 -24.92 -17.47 9.72
C PHE A 449 -24.94 -18.84 10.37
N VAL A 450 -26.12 -19.33 10.73
CA VAL A 450 -26.32 -20.69 11.24
C VAL A 450 -26.76 -21.57 10.09
N LYS A 451 -25.94 -22.59 9.78
CA LYS A 451 -26.18 -23.52 8.67
C LYS A 451 -26.21 -24.96 9.15
N LYS A 452 -27.03 -25.80 8.53
CA LYS A 452 -27.01 -27.26 8.65
C LYS A 452 -26.90 -27.83 7.24
N ASP A 453 -25.94 -28.72 7.02
CA ASP A 453 -25.71 -29.40 5.74
C ASP A 453 -25.66 -28.40 4.56
N GLY A 454 -24.93 -27.29 4.75
CA GLY A 454 -24.80 -26.18 3.79
C GLY A 454 -26.00 -25.21 3.69
N LYS A 455 -27.20 -25.67 4.07
CA LYS A 455 -28.47 -24.93 4.04
C LYS A 455 -28.62 -24.04 5.28
N VAL A 456 -29.29 -22.90 5.14
CA VAL A 456 -29.56 -21.98 6.27
C VAL A 456 -30.61 -22.56 7.22
N VAL A 457 -30.47 -22.33 8.53
CA VAL A 457 -31.45 -22.78 9.53
C VAL A 457 -32.20 -21.57 10.11
N PRO A 458 -33.37 -21.20 9.56
CA PRO A 458 -34.14 -20.07 10.04
C PRO A 458 -34.83 -20.35 11.37
N ASN A 459 -35.28 -19.30 12.06
CA ASN A 459 -36.09 -19.36 13.28
C ASN A 459 -35.56 -20.34 14.35
N THR A 460 -34.25 -20.44 14.45
CA THR A 460 -33.52 -21.37 15.34
C THR A 460 -32.94 -20.58 16.51
N THR A 461 -33.28 -20.97 17.74
CA THR A 461 -32.81 -20.32 18.96
C THR A 461 -31.42 -20.82 19.35
N THR A 462 -30.52 -19.88 19.67
CA THR A 462 -29.09 -20.10 19.92
C THR A 462 -28.64 -19.31 21.15
N THR A 463 -27.50 -19.70 21.74
CA THR A 463 -26.84 -18.95 22.81
C THR A 463 -25.51 -18.41 22.30
N VAL A 464 -25.33 -17.10 22.37
CA VAL A 464 -24.06 -16.42 22.13
C VAL A 464 -23.42 -16.08 23.48
N PHE A 465 -22.23 -16.61 23.73
CA PHE A 465 -21.49 -16.42 24.98
C PHE A 465 -20.47 -15.29 24.76
N TYR A 466 -20.62 -14.16 25.46
CA TYR A 466 -19.73 -13.01 25.26
C TYR A 466 -19.45 -12.28 26.56
N ARG A 467 -18.16 -12.28 26.95
CA ARG A 467 -17.73 -11.85 28.30
C ARG A 467 -18.56 -12.63 29.33
N THR A 468 -19.00 -11.98 30.41
CA THR A 468 -19.85 -12.61 31.44
C THR A 468 -21.32 -12.82 31.03
N ARG A 469 -21.71 -12.58 29.77
CA ARG A 469 -23.13 -12.63 29.33
C ARG A 469 -23.43 -13.85 28.46
N LYS A 470 -24.55 -14.53 28.76
CA LYS A 470 -25.21 -15.51 27.88
C LYS A 470 -26.35 -14.80 27.15
N ILE A 471 -26.22 -14.60 25.84
CA ILE A 471 -27.12 -13.79 25.02
C ILE A 471 -27.91 -14.74 24.12
N ILE A 472 -29.18 -14.98 24.45
CA ILE A 472 -30.05 -15.82 23.62
C ILE A 472 -30.45 -15.03 22.36
N LYS A 473 -30.23 -15.61 21.19
CA LYS A 473 -30.55 -15.02 19.87
C LYS A 473 -31.23 -16.05 18.98
N LYS A 474 -32.26 -15.62 18.25
CA LYS A 474 -32.95 -16.44 17.25
C LYS A 474 -32.50 -16.03 15.85
N THR A 475 -32.27 -16.99 14.96
CA THR A 475 -31.96 -16.70 13.57
C THR A 475 -33.19 -16.16 12.84
N ASN A 476 -33.00 -15.20 11.94
CA ASN A 476 -34.06 -14.71 11.06
C ASN A 476 -34.41 -15.74 9.96
N ASN A 477 -35.32 -15.37 9.05
CA ASN A 477 -35.73 -16.22 7.92
C ASN A 477 -34.57 -16.59 6.95
N SER A 478 -33.42 -15.91 7.02
CA SER A 478 -32.21 -16.21 6.24
C SER A 478 -31.18 -17.04 7.03
N GLY A 479 -31.49 -17.48 8.26
CA GLY A 479 -30.55 -18.18 9.14
C GLY A 479 -29.51 -17.28 9.81
N VAL A 480 -29.73 -15.95 9.85
CA VAL A 480 -28.74 -14.95 10.29
C VAL A 480 -29.07 -14.34 11.65
N ILE A 481 -28.03 -14.07 12.44
CA ILE A 481 -28.06 -13.25 13.66
C ILE A 481 -27.08 -12.08 13.48
N ASN A 482 -27.55 -10.84 13.63
CA ASN A 482 -26.67 -9.66 13.68
C ASN A 482 -26.07 -9.50 15.09
N LEU A 483 -24.75 -9.31 15.18
CA LEU A 483 -23.99 -9.13 16.42
C LEU A 483 -23.11 -7.87 16.33
N LYS A 484 -22.81 -7.26 17.49
CA LYS A 484 -21.87 -6.14 17.64
C LYS A 484 -20.99 -6.38 18.87
N MET A 485 -19.67 -6.41 18.71
CA MET A 485 -18.70 -6.80 19.76
C MET A 485 -17.34 -6.12 19.59
N LEU A 486 -16.56 -6.01 20.67
CA LEU A 486 -15.22 -5.42 20.68
C LEU A 486 -14.22 -6.26 19.86
N VAL A 487 -13.42 -5.62 19.01
CA VAL A 487 -12.38 -6.26 18.19
C VAL A 487 -11.36 -6.98 19.08
N GLY A 488 -10.94 -8.18 18.67
CA GLY A 488 -9.94 -9.01 19.35
C GLY A 488 -10.44 -9.81 20.55
N PHE A 489 -11.65 -9.55 21.05
CA PHE A 489 -12.31 -10.39 22.04
C PHE A 489 -12.72 -11.75 21.42
N VAL A 490 -12.79 -12.78 22.26
CA VAL A 490 -13.38 -14.09 21.90
C VAL A 490 -14.86 -14.09 22.28
N TYR A 491 -15.69 -14.69 21.44
CA TYR A 491 -17.06 -15.06 21.77
C TYR A 491 -17.30 -16.55 21.47
N GLY A 492 -18.22 -17.13 22.21
CA GLY A 492 -18.72 -18.49 22.02
C GLY A 492 -20.07 -18.53 21.31
N PHE A 493 -20.33 -19.64 20.64
CA PHE A 493 -21.60 -19.96 20.01
C PHE A 493 -22.05 -21.36 20.42
N GLY A 494 -23.36 -21.54 20.62
CA GLY A 494 -23.93 -22.81 21.07
C GLY A 494 -25.44 -22.74 21.28
N VAL A 495 -25.97 -23.57 22.17
CA VAL A 495 -27.40 -23.70 22.44
C VAL A 495 -27.65 -24.02 23.91
N GLY A 496 -28.70 -23.44 24.50
CA GLY A 496 -28.99 -23.58 25.93
C GLY A 496 -27.81 -23.13 26.78
N GLN A 497 -27.28 -24.03 27.60
CA GLN A 497 -26.09 -23.80 28.43
C GLN A 497 -24.77 -24.24 27.77
N LYS A 498 -24.82 -24.98 26.64
CA LYS A 498 -23.65 -25.56 25.98
C LYS A 498 -23.01 -24.53 25.04
N GLU A 499 -21.78 -24.15 25.33
CA GLU A 499 -20.89 -23.48 24.37
C GLU A 499 -20.23 -24.58 23.52
N LEU A 500 -20.37 -24.50 22.18
CA LEU A 500 -19.99 -25.58 21.27
C LEU A 500 -18.81 -25.20 20.35
N ALA A 501 -18.65 -23.91 20.06
CA ALA A 501 -17.56 -23.39 19.25
C ALA A 501 -17.21 -21.96 19.69
N ARG A 502 -16.00 -21.50 19.38
CA ARG A 502 -15.53 -20.14 19.66
C ARG A 502 -14.96 -19.48 18.40
N ALA A 503 -15.04 -18.16 18.35
CA ALA A 503 -14.37 -17.35 17.34
C ALA A 503 -13.89 -16.02 17.95
N ARG A 504 -12.87 -15.41 17.34
CA ARG A 504 -12.39 -14.08 17.71
C ARG A 504 -13.05 -13.02 16.82
N VAL A 505 -13.41 -11.87 17.40
CA VAL A 505 -13.95 -10.74 16.65
C VAL A 505 -12.83 -10.12 15.80
N VAL A 506 -12.96 -10.24 14.47
CA VAL A 506 -11.98 -9.75 13.50
C VAL A 506 -12.57 -8.61 12.68
N LYS A 507 -11.91 -7.44 12.70
CA LYS A 507 -12.38 -6.18 12.10
C LYS A 507 -12.70 -6.27 10.60
N VAL A 508 -12.06 -7.18 9.87
CA VAL A 508 -12.27 -7.39 8.42
C VAL A 508 -13.30 -8.48 8.08
N LYS A 509 -13.87 -9.17 9.08
CA LYS A 509 -14.77 -10.32 8.87
C LYS A 509 -16.22 -9.90 9.13
N SER A 510 -16.95 -9.56 8.06
CA SER A 510 -18.35 -9.13 8.12
C SER A 510 -19.34 -10.30 8.34
N SER A 511 -18.97 -11.52 7.97
CA SER A 511 -19.80 -12.73 8.10
C SER A 511 -19.02 -13.91 8.69
N ILE A 512 -19.65 -14.68 9.58
CA ILE A 512 -19.10 -15.88 10.20
C ILE A 512 -20.15 -17.00 10.12
N ILE A 513 -19.77 -18.16 9.59
CA ILE A 513 -20.65 -19.34 9.49
C ILE A 513 -20.37 -20.27 10.66
N PHE A 514 -21.43 -20.72 11.35
CA PHE A 514 -21.40 -21.88 12.23
C PHE A 514 -22.25 -23.00 11.62
N ASN A 515 -21.60 -24.12 11.33
CA ASN A 515 -22.28 -25.34 10.90
C ASN A 515 -22.78 -26.08 12.15
N VAL A 516 -24.07 -26.41 12.19
CA VAL A 516 -24.75 -27.07 13.30
C VAL A 516 -25.37 -28.39 12.85
N ASN A 517 -25.37 -29.38 13.74
CA ASN A 517 -25.86 -30.73 13.45
C ASN A 517 -27.35 -30.90 13.82
N SER A 518 -27.90 -32.09 13.56
CA SER A 518 -29.29 -32.43 13.92
C SER A 518 -29.59 -32.35 15.42
N GLY A 519 -28.59 -32.58 16.28
CA GLY A 519 -28.72 -32.48 17.74
C GLY A 519 -28.96 -31.04 18.19
N PHE A 520 -28.18 -30.09 17.67
CA PHE A 520 -28.35 -28.65 17.93
C PHE A 520 -29.77 -28.18 17.63
N VAL A 521 -30.34 -28.60 16.49
CA VAL A 521 -31.69 -28.20 16.07
C VAL A 521 -32.77 -28.84 16.96
N LYS A 522 -32.55 -30.07 17.46
CA LYS A 522 -33.44 -30.70 18.46
C LYS A 522 -33.41 -29.93 19.79
N GLU A 523 -32.22 -29.65 20.32
CA GLU A 523 -32.03 -28.93 21.59
C GLU A 523 -32.54 -27.47 21.51
N SER A 524 -32.37 -26.82 20.35
CA SER A 524 -32.93 -25.50 20.06
C SER A 524 -34.47 -25.49 20.11
N LYS A 525 -35.13 -26.50 19.53
CA LYS A 525 -36.59 -26.66 19.60
C LYS A 525 -37.07 -26.97 21.02
N GLN A 526 -36.35 -27.78 21.78
CA GLN A 526 -36.66 -28.05 23.19
C GLN A 526 -36.58 -26.77 24.03
N LEU A 527 -35.56 -25.93 23.81
CA LEU A 527 -35.40 -24.63 24.47
C LEU A 527 -36.53 -23.64 24.13
N ASP A 528 -37.02 -23.65 22.88
CA ASP A 528 -38.20 -22.87 22.48
C ASP A 528 -39.50 -23.38 23.15
N LEU A 529 -39.66 -24.69 23.31
CA LEU A 529 -40.82 -25.29 23.98
C LEU A 529 -40.82 -24.99 25.48
N GLN A 530 -39.67 -25.14 26.15
CA GLN A 530 -39.49 -24.78 27.56
C GLN A 530 -39.77 -23.28 27.83
N LYS A 531 -39.53 -22.41 26.84
CA LYS A 531 -39.91 -20.99 26.89
C LYS A 531 -41.41 -20.72 26.71
N LYS A 532 -42.18 -21.65 26.12
CA LYS A 532 -43.65 -21.53 26.07
C LYS A 532 -44.32 -21.99 27.36
N THR A 533 -43.69 -22.85 28.15
CA THR A 533 -44.18 -23.31 29.46
C THR A 533 -43.62 -22.52 30.65
N THR A 534 -42.83 -21.45 30.42
CA THR A 534 -42.31 -20.58 31.48
C THR A 534 -42.91 -19.16 31.42
N ILE A 535 -44.21 -19.09 31.72
CA ILE A 535 -44.78 -17.97 32.49
C ILE A 535 -45.05 -18.51 33.90
N PRO A 536 -44.12 -18.38 34.86
CA PRO A 536 -44.40 -18.70 36.26
C PRO A 536 -45.07 -17.49 36.94
N PRO A 537 -46.15 -17.69 37.72
CA PRO A 537 -46.51 -16.78 38.79
C PRO A 537 -45.46 -16.83 39.92
N GLN A 538 -45.67 -16.02 40.96
CA GLN A 538 -44.65 -15.77 42.00
C GLN A 538 -44.38 -16.96 42.95
N ASN A 539 -43.21 -16.87 43.61
CA ASN A 539 -42.84 -17.41 44.93
C ASN A 539 -42.17 -18.81 45.07
N ASN A 540 -41.09 -18.77 45.87
CA ASN A 540 -40.65 -19.70 46.93
C ASN A 540 -39.95 -21.06 46.64
N THR A 541 -38.65 -21.06 47.01
CA THR A 541 -37.90 -22.06 47.81
C THR A 541 -37.43 -23.42 47.26
N SER A 542 -36.16 -23.71 47.64
CA SER A 542 -35.58 -25.02 48.04
C SER A 542 -35.12 -26.08 47.02
N GLN A 543 -33.79 -26.08 46.82
CA GLN A 543 -32.84 -27.20 47.05
C GLN A 543 -33.01 -28.60 46.38
N SER A 544 -31.90 -29.01 45.73
CA SER A 544 -31.11 -30.24 45.98
C SER A 544 -31.11 -31.45 45.00
N LYS A 545 -29.86 -31.95 44.82
CA LYS A 545 -29.37 -33.31 44.47
C LYS A 545 -29.31 -33.79 42.99
N VAL A 546 -28.25 -34.59 42.78
CA VAL A 546 -27.77 -35.33 41.58
C VAL A 546 -27.08 -36.60 42.13
N PRO A 547 -27.41 -37.82 41.65
CA PRO A 547 -26.40 -38.71 40.99
C PRO A 547 -27.05 -39.72 39.97
N PRO A 548 -26.37 -40.77 39.43
CA PRO A 548 -25.17 -40.71 38.58
C PRO A 548 -25.17 -41.66 37.32
N GLN A 549 -24.19 -41.46 36.43
CA GLN A 549 -23.40 -42.46 35.65
C GLN A 549 -24.03 -43.46 34.63
N ASN A 550 -23.62 -43.29 33.34
CA ASN A 550 -22.79 -44.19 32.49
C ASN A 550 -23.15 -45.68 32.22
N PRO A 551 -22.54 -46.34 31.20
CA PRO A 551 -22.11 -45.87 29.87
C PRO A 551 -22.40 -46.86 28.71
N THR A 552 -22.29 -46.43 27.45
CA THR A 552 -21.84 -47.31 26.34
C THR A 552 -21.19 -46.47 25.23
N GLU A 553 -20.28 -47.06 24.46
CA GLU A 553 -19.29 -46.32 23.66
C GLU A 553 -19.45 -46.53 22.14
N ALA A 554 -19.34 -45.43 21.37
CA ALA A 554 -19.17 -45.47 19.91
C ALA A 554 -18.31 -44.29 19.43
N LYS A 555 -17.01 -44.56 19.20
CA LYS A 555 -16.07 -43.71 18.44
C LYS A 555 -16.29 -43.97 16.93
N LYS A 556 -16.02 -43.07 15.99
CA LYS A 556 -15.47 -41.70 16.01
C LYS A 556 -15.79 -41.05 14.66
N GLU A 557 -16.07 -39.75 14.61
CA GLU A 557 -15.17 -38.76 13.98
C GLU A 557 -15.60 -37.33 14.38
N VAL A 558 -14.66 -36.38 14.46
CA VAL A 558 -14.90 -35.03 14.98
C VAL A 558 -14.17 -34.01 14.11
N PRO A 559 -14.87 -33.00 13.55
CA PRO A 559 -14.22 -31.85 12.94
C PRO A 559 -13.49 -31.03 14.01
N GLU A 560 -12.17 -31.19 14.10
CA GLU A 560 -11.35 -30.51 15.10
C GLU A 560 -11.12 -29.04 14.73
N LEU A 561 -11.25 -28.15 15.73
CA LEU A 561 -10.60 -26.84 15.70
C LEU A 561 -10.21 -26.40 17.12
N SER A 562 -9.28 -27.14 17.72
CA SER A 562 -8.64 -26.72 18.96
C SER A 562 -7.67 -25.56 18.68
N GLN A 563 -7.78 -24.48 19.45
CA GLN A 563 -6.76 -23.42 19.52
C GLN A 563 -6.46 -23.15 20.99
N GLN A 564 -5.21 -23.33 21.39
CA GLN A 564 -4.76 -23.09 22.77
C GLN A 564 -4.86 -21.59 23.09
N ASN A 565 -5.54 -21.27 24.19
CA ASN A 565 -5.72 -19.88 24.64
C ASN A 565 -4.61 -19.48 25.60
N THR A 566 -3.90 -18.38 25.30
CA THR A 566 -2.89 -17.81 26.21
C THR A 566 -3.12 -16.34 26.57
N HIS A 567 -4.10 -15.64 25.94
CA HIS A 567 -4.28 -14.18 26.10
C HIS A 567 -5.72 -13.74 26.42
N THR A 568 -6.70 -14.64 26.40
CA THR A 568 -8.08 -14.46 26.89
C THR A 568 -8.57 -15.80 27.39
N GLU A 569 -9.13 -15.87 28.58
CA GLU A 569 -9.57 -17.12 29.18
C GLU A 569 -10.92 -17.60 28.59
N THR A 570 -11.30 -18.84 28.88
CA THR A 570 -12.61 -19.43 28.53
C THR A 570 -13.74 -18.50 28.99
N GLY A 571 -14.58 -18.04 28.04
CA GLY A 571 -15.64 -17.06 28.32
C GLY A 571 -15.26 -15.59 28.09
N GLY A 572 -14.07 -15.28 27.56
CA GLY A 572 -13.74 -13.94 27.07
C GLY A 572 -13.48 -12.89 28.16
N ARG A 573 -12.96 -13.32 29.32
CA ARG A 573 -12.25 -12.46 30.26
C ARG A 573 -10.77 -12.33 29.84
N PRO A 574 -10.11 -11.18 30.03
CA PRO A 574 -8.66 -11.15 30.11
C PRO A 574 -8.18 -11.85 31.40
N LEU A 575 -7.04 -12.53 31.31
CA LEU A 575 -6.26 -13.01 32.46
C LEU A 575 -5.66 -11.79 33.19
N THR A 576 -5.59 -11.69 34.52
CA THR A 576 -5.81 -12.70 35.58
C THR A 576 -6.64 -12.14 36.75
N THR A 577 -6.97 -12.99 37.73
CA THR A 577 -7.13 -12.59 39.15
C THR A 577 -5.76 -12.36 39.80
N VAL A 578 -5.73 -11.71 40.97
CA VAL A 578 -4.52 -11.68 41.81
C VAL A 578 -4.33 -13.07 42.44
N SER A 579 -3.13 -13.64 42.30
CA SER A 579 -2.65 -14.79 43.05
C SER A 579 -1.13 -14.68 43.20
N ASN A 580 -0.56 -15.34 44.21
CA ASN A 580 0.74 -14.99 44.76
C ASN A 580 1.91 -15.29 43.80
N GLN A 581 2.99 -14.50 43.98
CA GLN A 581 4.24 -14.67 43.26
C GLN A 581 4.87 -16.05 43.55
N ALA A 582 5.37 -16.71 42.50
CA ALA A 582 6.66 -17.38 42.64
C ALA A 582 7.76 -16.29 42.60
N PRO A 583 8.77 -16.33 43.49
CA PRO A 583 9.77 -15.28 43.60
C PRO A 583 10.66 -15.19 42.35
N ALA A 584 11.29 -14.03 42.15
CA ALA A 584 12.12 -13.78 40.99
C ALA A 584 13.41 -14.62 41.03
N THR A 585 13.63 -15.46 40.02
CA THR A 585 14.95 -16.04 39.75
C THR A 585 15.88 -14.96 39.21
N SER A 586 16.77 -14.45 40.05
CA SER A 586 17.76 -13.43 39.69
C SER A 586 18.90 -14.01 38.87
N ASP A 587 19.10 -13.53 37.64
CA ASP A 587 20.39 -13.59 36.94
C ASP A 587 20.91 -12.16 36.80
N THR A 588 21.72 -11.74 37.77
CA THR A 588 22.37 -10.43 37.81
C THR A 588 23.73 -10.48 37.11
N THR A 589 23.74 -10.68 35.80
CA THR A 589 24.98 -10.53 35.02
C THR A 589 25.38 -9.04 34.94
N ARG A 590 26.39 -8.64 35.72
CA ARG A 590 26.94 -7.28 35.74
C ARG A 590 28.02 -7.09 34.67
N TYR A 591 28.03 -5.90 34.07
CA TYR A 591 29.02 -5.43 33.11
C TYR A 591 29.57 -4.07 33.56
N HIS A 592 30.87 -3.87 33.41
CA HIS A 592 31.51 -2.57 33.59
C HIS A 592 31.96 -2.02 32.23
N ILE A 593 31.59 -0.77 31.98
CA ILE A 593 32.02 0.01 30.81
C ILE A 593 32.97 1.09 31.34
N TYR A 594 34.19 1.14 30.81
CA TYR A 594 35.18 2.15 31.17
C TYR A 594 35.12 3.34 30.20
N SER A 595 35.66 4.48 30.62
CA SER A 595 35.67 5.73 29.82
C SER A 595 36.52 5.65 28.54
N ASP A 596 37.30 4.59 28.35
CA ASP A 596 38.01 4.26 27.11
C ASP A 596 37.20 3.36 26.15
N GLY A 597 35.93 3.09 26.48
CA GLY A 597 35.02 2.26 25.69
C GLY A 597 35.18 0.75 25.87
N LYS A 598 36.12 0.26 26.70
CA LYS A 598 36.26 -1.18 26.96
C LYS A 598 35.12 -1.69 27.86
N ILE A 599 34.57 -2.85 27.51
CA ILE A 599 33.56 -3.56 28.30
C ILE A 599 34.20 -4.80 28.93
N LYS A 600 34.06 -4.98 30.25
CA LYS A 600 34.38 -6.24 30.94
C LYS A 600 33.14 -6.87 31.57
N ARG A 601 33.06 -8.20 31.44
CA ARG A 601 32.13 -9.07 32.17
C ARG A 601 32.77 -9.45 33.51
N GLU A 602 32.02 -9.37 34.60
CA GLU A 602 32.47 -9.88 35.90
C GLU A 602 32.52 -11.42 35.85
N GLY A 603 33.73 -11.99 35.97
CA GLY A 603 33.99 -13.43 35.79
C GLY A 603 34.55 -14.06 37.07
N ARG A 604 34.14 -15.32 37.35
CA ARG A 604 34.55 -16.04 38.56
C ARG A 604 36.07 -16.23 38.65
N VAL A 605 36.56 -16.25 39.89
CA VAL A 605 37.95 -16.48 40.28
C VAL A 605 38.52 -17.76 39.65
N LYS A 606 39.73 -17.67 39.07
CA LYS A 606 40.58 -18.82 38.76
C LYS A 606 40.96 -19.54 40.06
N LEU A 607 40.68 -20.84 40.16
CA LEU A 607 41.48 -21.74 40.98
C LEU A 607 42.28 -22.65 40.05
N GLU A 608 43.60 -22.63 40.19
CA GLU A 608 44.56 -23.25 39.27
C GLU A 608 45.69 -23.88 40.08
N VAL A 609 45.56 -25.17 40.43
CA VAL A 609 46.55 -25.89 41.25
C VAL A 609 46.83 -27.29 40.68
N ARG A 610 47.84 -27.35 39.80
CA ARG A 610 48.96 -28.32 39.73
C ARG A 610 48.71 -29.85 39.76
N HIS A 611 49.15 -30.51 38.67
CA HIS A 611 50.02 -31.72 38.62
C HIS A 611 49.48 -33.08 39.15
N LYS A 612 49.97 -34.27 38.70
CA LYS A 612 51.03 -34.69 37.75
C LYS A 612 50.59 -36.01 37.01
N PRO A 613 51.31 -36.53 35.99
CA PRO A 613 50.98 -37.77 35.25
C PRO A 613 51.65 -39.02 35.93
N PRO A 614 51.66 -40.29 35.44
CA PRO A 614 51.94 -40.79 34.06
C PRO A 614 50.83 -41.76 33.54
N ASN A 615 50.92 -42.50 32.41
CA ASN A 615 51.97 -42.67 31.38
C ASN A 615 51.49 -42.17 30.01
#